data_AF-A0A0S3STT6-F1
#
_entry.id   AF-A0A0S3STT6-F1
#
_cell.length_a   1.000
_cell.length_b   1.000
_cell.length_c   1.000
_cell.angle_alpha   90.00
_cell.angle_beta   90.00
_cell.angle_gamma   90.00
#
_symmetry.space_group_name_H-M   'P 1'
#
loop_
_entity.id
_entity.type
_entity.pdbx_description
1 polymer ?
#
loop_
_entity_poly.entity_id
_entity_poly.type
_entity_poly.pdbx_seq_one_letter_code
_entity_poly.pdbx_strand_id
1 'polypeptide(L)'
;STPFSRTFHRTVTNVGANTSTYKARLSVVAALLKVKVEPDVISFSYVGQKKSFTLVIEGTLNVETVSSSLIWDDGTFQVRSPIVVFHP
;
A
#
# COMPACT_ATOMS: atom_id res chain seq x y z
N SER A 1 -14.83 -6.85 -19.69
CA SER A 1 -13.89 -6.56 -18.60
C SER A 1 -13.82 -7.79 -17.70
N THR A 2 -12.62 -8.18 -17.27
CA THR A 2 -12.43 -9.39 -16.46
C THR A 2 -12.12 -8.99 -15.02
N PRO A 3 -12.87 -9.49 -14.02
CA PRO A 3 -12.55 -9.22 -12.62
C PRO A 3 -11.22 -9.89 -12.25
N PHE A 4 -10.44 -9.22 -11.40
CA PHE A 4 -9.19 -9.75 -10.88
C PHE A 4 -9.08 -9.52 -9.36
N SER A 5 -8.28 -10.36 -8.71
CA SER A 5 -7.86 -10.19 -7.32
C SER A 5 -6.41 -10.64 -7.18
N ARG A 6 -5.58 -9.81 -6.57
CA ARG A 6 -4.16 -10.11 -6.33
C ARG A 6 -3.73 -9.69 -4.94
N THR A 7 -3.07 -10.61 -4.25
CA THR A 7 -2.51 -10.40 -2.91
C THR A 7 -0.99 -10.26 -2.99
N PHE A 8 -0.45 -9.30 -2.25
CA PHE A 8 0.98 -9.07 -2.08
C PHE A 8 1.31 -9.06 -0.58
N HIS A 9 2.27 -9.88 -0.20
CA HIS A 9 2.85 -9.86 1.14
C HIS A 9 4.12 -9.01 1.12
N ARG A 10 4.19 -8.04 2.03
CA ARG A 10 5.29 -7.07 2.10
C ARG A 10 5.80 -6.97 3.52
N THR A 11 7.08 -6.64 3.64
CA THR A 11 7.76 -6.37 4.91
C THR A 11 8.50 -5.05 4.79
N VAL A 12 8.28 -4.17 5.75
CA VAL A 12 8.97 -2.88 5.89
C VAL A 12 9.91 -2.95 7.09
N THR A 13 11.04 -2.26 6.98
CA THR A 13 12.04 -2.13 8.05
C THR A 13 12.11 -0.68 8.46
N ASN A 14 12.00 -0.38 9.75
CA ASN A 14 12.21 0.98 10.24
C ASN A 14 13.70 1.34 10.15
N VAL A 15 14.01 2.44 9.48
CA VAL A 15 15.38 2.99 9.35
C VAL A 15 15.48 4.44 9.85
N GLY A 16 14.40 4.96 10.44
CA GLY A 16 14.28 6.34 10.89
C GLY A 16 14.38 6.47 12.42
N ALA A 17 13.41 7.16 13.03
CA ALA A 17 13.34 7.34 14.47
C ALA A 17 13.10 6.01 15.22
N ASN A 18 13.54 5.91 16.48
CA ASN A 18 13.34 4.71 17.30
C ASN A 18 11.87 4.31 17.40
N THR A 19 10.99 5.27 17.71
CA THR A 19 9.54 5.03 17.80
C THR A 19 8.85 5.83 16.72
N SER A 20 8.07 5.15 15.87
CA SER A 20 7.36 5.77 14.75
C SER A 20 6.11 4.98 14.43
N THR A 21 5.00 5.66 14.13
CA THR A 21 3.75 5.03 13.72
C THR A 21 3.32 5.59 12.38
N TYR A 22 3.16 4.71 11.41
CA TYR A 22 2.73 5.06 10.06
C TYR A 22 1.31 4.57 9.82
N LYS A 23 0.48 5.41 9.20
CA LYS A 23 -0.84 5.03 8.71
C LYS A 23 -0.82 4.90 7.19
N ALA A 24 -1.42 3.83 6.69
CA ALA A 24 -1.60 3.61 5.26
C ALA A 24 -2.61 4.60 4.68
N ARG A 25 -2.26 5.19 3.53
CA ARG A 25 -3.12 6.05 2.71
C ARG A 25 -3.00 5.63 1.27
N LEU A 26 -4.05 5.87 0.49
CA LEU A 26 -4.06 5.67 -0.95
C LEU A 26 -4.10 7.05 -1.62
N SER A 27 -3.22 7.29 -2.60
CA SER A 27 -3.11 8.61 -3.24
C SER A 27 -4.37 8.98 -4.04
N VAL A 28 -4.91 8.02 -4.77
CA VAL A 28 -6.17 8.09 -5.53
C VAL A 28 -6.68 6.66 -5.67
N VAL A 29 -7.89 6.38 -5.20
CA VAL A 29 -8.55 5.11 -5.54
C VAL A 29 -9.41 5.41 -6.76
N ALA A 30 -8.93 5.00 -7.93
CA ALA A 30 -9.80 4.99 -9.11
C ALA A 30 -11.01 4.12 -8.77
N ALA A 31 -12.23 4.55 -9.10
CA ALA A 31 -13.46 3.81 -8.80
C ALA A 31 -13.44 2.34 -9.27
N LEU A 32 -12.53 2.01 -10.19
CA LEU A 32 -12.29 0.69 -10.77
C LEU A 32 -11.46 -0.26 -9.89
N LEU A 33 -10.79 0.25 -8.85
CA LEU A 33 -9.92 -0.52 -7.96
C LEU A 33 -10.44 -0.50 -6.53
N LYS A 34 -10.41 -1.65 -5.88
CA LYS A 34 -10.58 -1.82 -4.45
C LYS A 34 -9.27 -2.31 -3.87
N VAL A 35 -8.67 -1.49 -3.01
CA VAL A 35 -7.39 -1.78 -2.38
C VAL A 35 -7.60 -1.92 -0.88
N LYS A 36 -7.10 -3.00 -0.29
CA LYS A 36 -7.11 -3.25 1.16
C LYS A 36 -5.69 -3.44 1.65
N VAL A 37 -5.40 -2.89 2.83
CA VAL A 37 -4.11 -3.00 3.50
C VAL A 37 -4.37 -3.50 4.91
N GLU A 38 -3.69 -4.57 5.33
CA GLU A 38 -3.85 -5.15 6.66
C GLU A 38 -2.50 -5.54 7.26
N PRO A 39 -2.11 -5.01 8.44
CA PRO A 39 -2.77 -3.89 9.14
C PRO A 39 -2.63 -2.57 8.36
N ASP A 40 -3.56 -1.63 8.57
CA ASP A 40 -3.51 -0.28 7.97
C ASP A 40 -2.71 0.74 8.83
N VAL A 41 -2.28 0.32 10.01
CA VAL A 41 -1.37 1.07 10.90
C VAL A 41 -0.20 0.16 11.28
N ILE A 42 1.02 0.68 11.15
CA ILE A 42 2.24 0.00 11.58
C ILE A 42 2.98 0.88 12.57
N SER A 43 3.18 0.36 13.78
CA SER A 43 4.00 0.99 14.81
C SER A 43 5.32 0.25 14.96
N PHE A 44 6.41 1.02 14.99
CA PHE A 44 7.75 0.56 15.27
C PHE A 44 8.22 1.09 16.62
N SER A 45 9.00 0.29 17.35
CA SER A 45 9.55 0.60 18.68
C SER A 45 11.08 0.69 18.73
N TYR A 46 11.77 0.29 17.65
CA TYR A 46 13.21 0.48 17.50
C TYR A 46 13.63 0.50 16.02
N VAL A 47 14.82 1.06 15.75
CA VAL A 47 15.45 1.03 14.43
C VAL A 47 15.87 -0.39 14.05
N GLY A 48 15.56 -0.80 12.83
CA GLY A 48 15.80 -2.15 12.31
C GLY A 48 14.64 -3.11 12.55
N GLN A 49 13.60 -2.71 13.30
CA GLN A 49 12.41 -3.54 13.47
C GLN A 49 11.71 -3.75 12.13
N LYS A 50 11.35 -5.01 11.85
CA LYS A 50 10.58 -5.40 10.67
C LYS A 50 9.12 -5.62 11.02
N LYS A 51 8.23 -5.15 10.15
CA LYS A 51 6.78 -5.36 10.24
C LYS A 51 6.24 -5.77 8.88
N SER A 52 5.29 -6.70 8.87
CA SER A 52 4.69 -7.22 7.65
C SER A 52 3.25 -6.73 7.50
N PHE A 53 2.82 -6.55 6.26
CA PHE A 53 1.44 -6.24 5.91
C PHE A 53 1.04 -6.97 4.64
N THR A 54 -0.26 -7.12 4.46
CA THR A 54 -0.90 -7.69 3.28
C THR A 54 -1.59 -6.59 2.50
N LEU A 55 -1.30 -6.52 1.19
CA LEU A 55 -1.96 -5.64 0.24
C LEU A 55 -2.80 -6.49 -0.70
N VAL A 56 -4.11 -6.26 -0.71
CA VAL A 56 -5.05 -6.92 -1.63
C VAL A 56 -5.57 -5.89 -2.62
N ILE A 57 -5.45 -6.19 -3.91
CA ILE A 57 -5.92 -5.34 -5.01
C ILE A 57 -6.94 -6.14 -5.80
N GLU A 58 -8.17 -5.63 -5.82
CA GLU A 58 -9.32 -6.20 -6.53
C GLU A 58 -9.83 -5.15 -7.53
N GLY A 59 -10.39 -5.58 -8.64
CA GLY A 59 -10.98 -4.65 -9.59
C GLY A 59 -11.47 -5.30 -10.86
N THR A 60 -12.08 -4.47 -11.69
CA THR A 60 -12.51 -4.82 -13.04
C THR A 60 -12.10 -3.69 -13.95
N LEU A 61 -11.11 -3.92 -14.81
CA LEU A 61 -10.59 -2.90 -15.71
C LEU A 61 -11.41 -2.86 -17.01
N ASN A 62 -11.79 -1.65 -17.41
CA ASN A 62 -12.37 -1.31 -18.71
C ASN A 62 -11.53 -0.23 -19.44
N VAL A 63 -10.35 0.07 -18.92
CA VAL A 63 -9.35 0.98 -19.47
C VAL A 63 -8.00 0.26 -19.51
N GLU A 64 -7.10 0.68 -20.38
CA GLU A 64 -5.80 0.03 -20.59
C GLU A 64 -4.93 0.03 -19.33
N THR A 65 -4.93 1.12 -18.56
CA THR A 65 -4.06 1.26 -17.39
C THR A 65 -4.73 2.09 -16.30
N VAL A 66 -4.57 1.64 -15.05
CA VAL A 66 -4.89 2.43 -13.86
C VAL A 66 -3.68 2.49 -12.96
N SER A 67 -3.36 3.69 -12.48
CA SER A 67 -2.26 3.93 -11.53
C SER A 67 -2.78 4.45 -10.21
N SER A 68 -2.18 3.98 -9.11
CA SER A 68 -2.42 4.44 -7.74
C SER A 68 -1.13 4.35 -6.94
N SER A 69 -1.17 4.63 -5.64
CA SER A 69 -0.04 4.45 -4.74
C SER A 69 -0.49 4.18 -3.32
N LEU A 70 0.18 3.22 -2.68
CA LEU A 70 0.16 3.07 -1.23
C LEU A 70 1.18 4.02 -0.63
N ILE A 71 0.77 4.83 0.33
CA ILE A 71 1.62 5.76 1.07
C ILE A 71 1.54 5.39 2.54
N TRP A 72 2.68 5.12 3.17
CA TRP A 72 2.80 5.09 4.62
C TRP A 72 3.18 6.48 5.10
N ASP A 73 2.37 7.07 5.97
CA ASP A 73 2.52 8.46 6.43
C ASP A 73 2.51 8.52 7.96
N ASP A 74 3.56 9.07 8.57
CA ASP A 74 3.65 9.32 10.02
C ASP A 74 3.42 10.80 10.41
N GLY A 75 3.06 11.65 9.43
CA GLY A 75 2.90 13.10 9.56
C GLY A 75 4.15 13.89 9.16
N THR A 76 5.33 13.26 9.07
CA THR A 76 6.61 13.88 8.68
C THR A 76 7.22 13.22 7.45
N PHE A 77 7.30 11.90 7.44
CA PHE A 77 7.84 11.08 6.37
C PHE A 77 6.72 10.36 5.63
N GLN A 78 6.85 10.31 4.30
CA GLN A 78 5.96 9.58 3.42
C GLN A 78 6.75 8.53 2.63
N VAL A 79 6.43 7.26 2.85
CA VAL A 79 7.00 6.13 2.09
C VAL A 79 5.99 5.70 1.03
N ARG A 80 6.25 6.06 -0.22
CA ARG A 80 5.35 5.84 -1.36
C ARG A 80 5.74 4.59 -2.15
N SER A 81 4.76 3.72 -2.39
CA SER A 81 4.85 2.54 -3.26
C SER A 81 3.83 2.65 -4.42
N PRO A 82 4.28 2.85 -5.67
CA PRO A 82 3.39 2.89 -6.83
C PRO A 82 2.67 1.55 -7.06
N ILE A 83 1.42 1.63 -7.50
CA ILE A 83 0.58 0.51 -7.90
C ILE A 83 0.16 0.78 -9.34
N VAL A 84 0.43 -0.17 -10.24
CA VAL A 84 -0.02 -0.08 -11.64
C VAL A 84 -0.69 -1.39 -12.02
N VAL A 85 -1.88 -1.27 -12.61
CA VAL A 85 -2.63 -2.41 -13.13
C VAL A 85 -2.87 -2.17 -14.62
N PHE A 86 -2.50 -3.17 -15.43
CA PHE A 86 -2.59 -3.12 -16.88
C PHE A 86 -3.64 -4.13 -17.37
N HIS A 87 -4.49 -3.71 -18.31
CA HIS A 87 -5.36 -4.58 -19.08
C HIS A 87 -4.76 -4.70 -20.50
N PRO A 88 -4.23 -5.88 -20.88
CA PRO A 88 -3.73 -6.11 -22.23
C PRO A 88 -4.87 -6.23 -23.25
#